data_AF-A0AAV3Z1C2-F1
#
_entry.id   AF-A0AAV3Z1C2-F1
#
_cell.length_a   1.000
_cell.length_b   1.000
_cell.length_c   1.000
_cell.angle_alpha   90.00
_cell.angle_beta   90.00
_cell.angle_gamma   90.00
#
_symmetry.space_group_name_H-M   'P 1'
#
loop_
_entity.id
_entity.type
_entity.pdbx_description
1 polymer ?
#
loop_
_entity_poly.entity_id
_entity_poly.type
_entity_poly.pdbx_seq_one_letter_code
_entity_poly.pdbx_strand_id
1 'polypeptide(L)'
;MLKFITLFSTVLATLASPTTAKCRERGWFGSKCQYMCHCENGLQCDRTTGACPGKCERGWFGPACQYERIRFSDFDETKPPSPTFSVLSDDQQTTCIGSPERAFIDLWSYNYALTWLRIQGSSAEDLSELQFSPLKGPAFSCRSAIVDSTTVDFFCHNAESSILLAIWNPKKAVLCSVYISRDSYDRLLNGFTLVAYDEDGKPVYHQTDTEPEYIYTLEVPFERFIAKPVKSVEIVKYKHAKVLSLCEVMLFGDSACPAGKFGRECERDCNCADRQDACFVSTGSCPSGCAPGYTGEGCWTTQSYM
;
A
#
# COMPACT_ATOMS: atom_id res chain seq x y z
N MET A 1 -9.31 16.98 38.18
CA MET A 1 -8.08 17.73 38.56
C MET A 1 -6.94 16.75 38.69
N LEU A 2 -5.93 16.83 37.83
CA LEU A 2 -4.53 16.61 38.20
C LEU A 2 -3.67 17.26 37.09
N LYS A 3 -2.78 18.16 37.50
CA LYS A 3 -1.91 18.98 36.66
C LYS A 3 -0.57 18.26 36.49
N PHE A 4 -0.04 18.18 35.26
CA PHE A 4 1.37 17.83 35.04
C PHE A 4 2.25 19.08 35.13
N ILE A 5 3.31 19.00 35.94
CA ILE A 5 4.39 19.99 36.05
C ILE A 5 5.45 19.59 35.02
N THR A 6 5.67 20.42 34.00
CA THR A 6 6.82 20.32 33.09
C THR A 6 7.98 21.17 33.62
N LEU A 7 9.09 20.53 33.99
CA LEU A 7 10.38 21.20 34.22
C LEU A 7 11.10 21.34 32.86
N PHE A 8 11.31 22.57 32.40
CA PHE A 8 12.17 22.88 31.26
C PHE A 8 13.64 22.78 31.70
N SER A 9 14.35 21.75 31.24
CA SER A 9 15.81 21.77 31.20
C SER A 9 16.23 22.19 29.79
N THR A 10 16.84 23.37 29.69
CA THR A 10 17.47 23.89 28.47
C THR A 10 18.64 22.99 28.06
N VAL A 11 18.40 22.05 27.15
CA VAL A 11 19.47 21.37 26.42
C VAL A 11 19.68 22.15 25.13
N LEU A 12 20.89 22.67 24.91
CA LEU A 12 21.32 23.23 23.64
C LEU A 12 21.04 22.20 22.54
N ALA A 13 20.02 22.48 21.72
CA ALA A 13 19.82 21.76 20.47
C ALA A 13 20.93 22.22 19.51
N THR A 14 22.04 21.49 19.49
CA THR A 14 22.86 21.39 18.29
C THR A 14 21.92 21.03 17.14
N LEU A 15 21.91 21.83 16.07
CA LEU A 15 21.24 21.52 14.81
C LEU A 15 21.85 20.24 14.23
N ALA A 16 21.46 19.09 14.75
CA ALA A 16 21.61 17.83 14.08
C ALA A 16 20.68 17.88 12.87
N SER A 17 21.27 17.99 11.69
CA SER A 17 20.58 17.71 10.43
C SER A 17 19.77 16.42 10.62
N PRO A 18 18.50 16.35 10.15
CA PRO A 18 17.68 15.17 10.39
C PRO A 18 18.41 13.99 9.73
N THR A 19 19.02 13.13 10.52
CA THR A 19 19.49 11.84 10.03
C THR A 19 18.25 11.14 9.51
N THR A 20 18.11 11.09 8.19
CA THR A 20 17.05 10.36 7.51
C THR A 20 17.01 8.95 8.09
N ALA A 21 16.02 8.67 8.94
CA ALA A 21 15.88 7.38 9.58
C ALA A 21 15.83 6.32 8.47
N LYS A 22 16.84 5.44 8.43
CA LYS A 22 16.90 4.37 7.44
C LYS A 22 15.92 3.29 7.83
N CYS A 23 15.17 2.78 6.86
CA CYS A 23 14.25 1.68 7.09
C CYS A 23 14.97 0.41 7.55
N ARG A 24 14.39 -0.23 8.58
CA ARG A 24 14.93 -1.46 9.17
C ARG A 24 14.83 -2.61 8.16
N GLU A 25 13.66 -2.73 7.55
CA GLU A 25 13.35 -3.75 6.55
C GLU A 25 13.92 -3.39 5.18
N ARG A 26 14.25 -4.43 4.40
CA ARG A 26 14.77 -4.31 3.03
C ARG A 26 13.60 -4.05 2.08
N GLY A 27 13.87 -3.33 1.00
CA GLY A 27 12.85 -2.97 0.01
C GLY A 27 11.95 -1.80 0.42
N TRP A 28 12.05 -1.29 1.65
CA TRP A 28 11.23 -0.18 2.14
C TRP A 28 12.01 1.13 2.21
N PHE A 29 11.34 2.24 1.90
CA PHE A 29 11.88 3.59 1.94
C PHE A 29 10.83 4.64 2.30
N GLY A 30 11.26 5.89 2.44
CA GLY A 30 10.43 7.01 2.88
C GLY A 30 10.56 7.31 4.36
N SER A 31 10.08 8.49 4.79
CA SER A 31 10.23 8.98 6.16
C SER A 31 9.58 8.11 7.24
N LYS A 32 8.60 7.28 6.85
CA LYS A 32 7.90 6.31 7.71
C LYS A 32 8.05 4.87 7.21
N CYS A 33 8.96 4.60 6.28
CA CYS A 33 9.10 3.29 5.62
C CYS A 33 7.82 2.81 4.96
N GLN A 34 7.08 3.75 4.36
CA GLN A 34 5.74 3.50 3.82
C GLN A 34 5.74 3.07 2.35
N TYR A 35 6.87 3.12 1.65
CA TYR A 35 6.95 2.77 0.24
C TYR A 35 7.83 1.55 0.05
N MET A 36 7.35 0.59 -0.73
CA MET A 36 8.12 -0.57 -1.16
C MET A 36 8.64 -0.33 -2.58
N CYS A 37 9.91 -0.64 -2.83
CA CYS A 37 10.52 -0.54 -4.15
C CYS A 37 10.52 -1.91 -4.85
N HIS A 38 10.32 -1.89 -6.17
CA HIS A 38 10.31 -3.09 -7.01
C HIS A 38 11.38 -2.98 -8.10
N CYS A 39 12.64 -3.16 -7.71
CA CYS A 39 13.78 -3.08 -8.61
C CYS A 39 14.01 -4.40 -9.34
N GLU A 40 14.39 -4.32 -10.61
CA GLU A 40 14.61 -5.48 -11.48
C GLU A 40 15.53 -6.54 -10.83
N ASN A 41 15.21 -7.82 -11.03
CA ASN A 41 15.95 -8.96 -10.49
C ASN A 41 16.06 -8.98 -8.96
N GLY A 42 15.11 -8.37 -8.24
CA GLY A 42 15.13 -8.30 -6.77
C GLY A 42 16.30 -7.48 -6.20
N LEU A 43 16.85 -6.56 -7.01
CA LEU A 43 17.90 -5.65 -6.56
C LEU A 43 17.41 -4.79 -5.38
N GLN A 44 18.33 -4.46 -4.48
CA GLN A 44 17.99 -3.65 -3.30
C GLN A 44 18.05 -2.17 -3.64
N CYS A 45 16.94 -1.45 -3.43
CA CYS A 45 16.94 0.00 -3.52
C CYS A 45 17.67 0.66 -2.34
N ASP A 46 18.03 1.92 -2.54
CA ASP A 46 18.49 2.79 -1.47
C ASP A 46 17.39 2.99 -0.41
N ARG A 47 17.70 2.76 0.86
CA ARG A 47 16.70 2.78 1.95
C ARG A 47 16.22 4.16 2.36
N THR A 48 16.83 5.22 1.83
CA THR A 48 16.46 6.59 2.13
C THR A 48 15.61 7.18 1.01
N THR A 49 16.03 6.97 -0.23
CA THR A 49 15.44 7.54 -1.43
C THR A 49 14.54 6.59 -2.20
N GLY A 50 14.68 5.28 -1.98
CA GLY A 50 14.01 4.24 -2.77
C GLY A 50 14.63 4.00 -4.14
N ALA A 51 15.71 4.70 -4.49
CA ALA A 51 16.31 4.62 -5.81
C ALA A 51 16.80 3.19 -6.12
N CYS A 52 16.33 2.66 -7.24
CA CYS A 52 16.78 1.37 -7.76
C CYS A 52 18.13 1.52 -8.49
N PRO A 53 19.08 0.57 -8.32
CA PRO A 53 20.33 0.56 -9.08
C PRO A 53 20.16 0.33 -10.58
N GLY A 54 18.98 -0.13 -11.00
CA GLY A 54 18.63 -0.44 -12.40
C GLY A 54 17.20 -0.02 -12.71
N LYS A 55 16.57 -0.71 -13.66
CA LYS A 55 15.18 -0.47 -14.03
C LYS A 55 14.21 -1.03 -13.00
N CYS A 56 12.95 -0.66 -13.13
CA CYS A 56 11.87 -1.26 -12.37
C CYS A 56 11.57 -2.68 -12.87
N GLU A 57 11.08 -3.54 -11.97
CA GLU A 57 10.49 -4.81 -12.37
C GLU A 57 9.32 -4.59 -13.33
N ARG A 58 9.06 -5.60 -14.16
CA ARG A 58 7.95 -5.56 -15.10
C ARG A 58 6.63 -5.35 -14.36
N GLY A 59 5.92 -4.28 -14.73
CA GLY A 59 4.67 -3.91 -14.06
C GLY A 59 4.83 -2.77 -13.03
N TRP A 60 6.06 -2.34 -12.76
CA TRP A 60 6.34 -1.28 -11.79
C TRP A 60 6.96 -0.06 -12.46
N PHE A 61 6.69 1.12 -11.92
CA PHE A 61 7.25 2.39 -12.39
C PHE A 61 7.31 3.44 -11.26
N GLY A 62 7.81 4.63 -11.63
CA GLY A 62 7.97 5.76 -10.72
C GLY A 62 9.42 6.01 -10.33
N PRO A 63 9.70 7.09 -9.57
CA PRO A 63 11.05 7.48 -9.18
C PRO A 63 11.84 6.39 -8.42
N ALA A 64 11.14 5.52 -7.70
CA ALA A 64 11.69 4.47 -6.86
C ALA A 64 11.06 3.09 -7.16
N CYS A 65 10.46 2.94 -8.36
CA CYS A 65 9.75 1.73 -8.75
C CYS A 65 8.69 1.29 -7.75
N GLN A 66 7.99 2.25 -7.16
CA GLN A 66 7.09 2.02 -6.03
C GLN A 66 5.63 1.90 -6.41
N TYR A 67 5.30 2.05 -7.70
CA TYR A 67 3.92 2.07 -8.17
C TYR A 67 3.67 1.01 -9.21
N GLU A 68 2.57 0.27 -9.03
CA GLU A 68 2.11 -0.70 -10.01
C GLU A 68 1.41 0.03 -11.17
N ARG A 69 1.69 -0.39 -12.40
CA ARG A 69 1.02 0.14 -13.60
C ARG A 69 -0.17 -0.73 -13.99
N ILE A 70 -1.22 -0.10 -14.52
CA ILE A 70 -2.30 -0.85 -15.17
C ILE A 70 -1.87 -1.38 -16.54
N ARG A 71 -2.47 -2.48 -16.96
CA ARG A 71 -2.35 -2.96 -18.34
C ARG A 71 -3.46 -2.33 -19.17
N PHE A 72 -3.10 -1.79 -20.32
CA PHE A 72 -4.01 -1.19 -21.28
C PHE A 72 -3.64 -1.62 -22.70
N SER A 73 -4.54 -1.36 -23.64
CA SER A 73 -4.29 -1.51 -25.08
C SER A 73 -4.42 -0.18 -25.79
N ASP A 74 -3.67 0.01 -26.87
CA ASP A 74 -3.83 1.16 -27.75
C ASP A 74 -5.08 0.93 -28.59
N PHE A 75 -5.88 1.97 -28.78
CA PHE A 75 -7.06 1.93 -29.63
C PHE A 75 -6.87 2.89 -30.82
N ASP A 76 -7.07 2.39 -32.03
CA ASP A 76 -7.11 3.21 -33.24
C ASP A 76 -8.54 3.21 -33.77
N GLU A 77 -9.26 4.32 -33.58
CA GLU A 77 -10.63 4.50 -34.11
C GLU A 77 -10.73 4.34 -35.63
N THR A 78 -9.61 4.46 -36.35
CA THR A 78 -9.56 4.43 -37.81
C THR A 78 -9.17 3.06 -38.38
N LYS A 79 -8.77 2.10 -37.53
CA LYS A 79 -8.33 0.76 -37.97
C LYS A 79 -9.15 -0.34 -37.31
N PRO A 80 -9.38 -1.49 -37.99
CA PRO A 80 -10.00 -2.64 -37.35
C PRO A 80 -9.17 -3.09 -36.14
N PRO A 81 -9.81 -3.65 -35.08
CA PRO A 81 -9.11 -4.14 -33.90
C PRO A 81 -8.11 -5.20 -34.33
N SER A 82 -6.83 -4.82 -34.31
CA SER A 82 -5.70 -5.69 -34.60
C SER A 82 -5.05 -6.06 -33.27
N PRO A 83 -4.69 -7.33 -33.02
CA PRO A 83 -4.07 -7.80 -31.77
C PRO A 83 -2.60 -7.34 -31.63
N THR A 84 -2.28 -6.17 -32.16
CA THR A 84 -0.94 -5.60 -32.18
C THR A 84 -0.65 -4.94 -30.85
N PHE A 85 0.46 -5.35 -30.24
CA PHE A 85 1.08 -4.77 -29.06
C PHE A 85 0.96 -3.24 -29.04
N SER A 86 0.50 -2.70 -27.91
CA SER A 86 0.54 -1.26 -27.64
C SER A 86 2.00 -0.85 -27.47
N VAL A 87 2.51 -0.06 -28.41
CA VAL A 87 3.87 0.51 -28.34
C VAL A 87 4.01 1.33 -27.07
N LEU A 88 2.93 2.00 -26.66
CA LEU A 88 2.92 2.82 -25.46
C LEU A 88 3.01 2.02 -24.15
N SER A 89 2.81 0.70 -24.14
CA SER A 89 2.82 -0.12 -22.92
C SER A 89 3.88 -1.24 -22.89
N ASP A 90 4.77 -1.29 -23.89
CA ASP A 90 5.74 -2.37 -24.10
C ASP A 90 7.02 -2.29 -23.24
N ASP A 91 7.11 -1.28 -22.35
CA ASP A 91 8.27 -0.96 -21.49
C ASP A 91 9.56 -0.62 -22.25
N GLN A 92 9.47 -0.25 -23.53
CA GLN A 92 10.61 0.11 -24.35
C GLN A 92 10.59 1.61 -24.70
N GLN A 93 11.58 2.34 -24.20
CA GLN A 93 11.75 3.77 -24.52
C GLN A 93 12.16 4.03 -25.97
N THR A 94 12.54 2.99 -26.72
CA THR A 94 13.02 3.09 -28.11
C THR A 94 11.91 2.85 -29.13
N THR A 95 10.79 2.27 -28.73
CA THR A 95 9.62 2.06 -29.57
C THR A 95 8.67 3.22 -29.33
N CYS A 96 8.26 3.91 -30.40
CA CYS A 96 7.45 5.12 -30.27
C CYS A 96 6.42 5.23 -31.38
N ILE A 97 5.28 5.87 -31.07
CA ILE A 97 4.34 6.36 -32.06
C ILE A 97 4.75 7.76 -32.51
N GLY A 98 4.87 7.94 -33.83
CA GLY A 98 5.38 9.17 -34.42
C GLY A 98 4.36 10.30 -34.35
N SER A 99 4.65 11.32 -33.55
CA SER A 99 4.02 12.65 -33.56
C SER A 99 2.50 12.68 -33.80
N PRO A 100 1.70 11.82 -33.11
CA PRO A 100 0.27 11.76 -33.36
C PRO A 100 -0.39 13.07 -32.92
N GLU A 101 -1.41 13.53 -33.62
CA GLU A 101 -2.23 14.67 -33.14
C GLU A 101 -3.09 14.27 -31.94
N ARG A 102 -3.56 13.01 -31.93
CA ARG A 102 -4.23 12.36 -30.80
C ARG A 102 -3.81 10.91 -30.69
N ALA A 103 -3.74 10.41 -29.46
CA ALA A 103 -3.61 8.99 -29.15
C ALA A 103 -4.75 8.56 -28.22
N PHE A 104 -5.17 7.30 -28.31
CA PHE A 104 -6.24 6.74 -27.48
C PHE A 104 -5.74 5.52 -26.73
N ILE A 105 -6.03 5.49 -25.43
CA ILE A 105 -5.71 4.40 -24.53
C ILE A 105 -7.01 3.77 -24.05
N ASP A 106 -7.11 2.46 -24.22
CA ASP A 106 -8.24 1.65 -23.76
C ASP A 106 -7.97 1.00 -22.40
N LEU A 107 -8.79 1.40 -21.44
CA LEU A 107 -8.78 1.00 -20.04
C LEU A 107 -9.90 -0.02 -19.72
N TRP A 108 -10.53 -0.66 -20.73
CA TRP A 108 -11.76 -1.48 -20.62
C TRP A 108 -11.82 -2.49 -19.48
N SER A 109 -10.68 -2.99 -19.02
CA SER A 109 -10.65 -3.97 -17.93
C SER A 109 -10.87 -3.36 -16.55
N TYR A 110 -10.93 -2.02 -16.42
CA TYR A 110 -10.86 -1.37 -15.12
C TYR A 110 -11.65 -0.06 -14.97
N ASN A 111 -12.47 0.02 -13.92
CA ASN A 111 -13.15 1.23 -13.50
C ASN A 111 -12.26 2.02 -12.52
N TYR A 112 -11.16 2.60 -13.02
CA TYR A 112 -10.18 3.34 -12.21
C TYR A 112 -10.37 4.86 -12.31
N ALA A 113 -10.07 5.56 -11.22
CA ALA A 113 -9.82 7.00 -11.27
C ALA A 113 -8.40 7.22 -11.79
N LEU A 114 -8.24 8.02 -12.84
CA LEU A 114 -6.93 8.40 -13.34
C LEU A 114 -6.34 9.47 -12.41
N THR A 115 -5.34 9.09 -11.63
CA THR A 115 -4.72 9.95 -10.61
C THR A 115 -3.34 10.43 -11.01
N TRP A 116 -2.56 9.54 -11.62
CA TRP A 116 -1.20 9.83 -12.03
C TRP A 116 -0.79 8.98 -13.23
N LEU A 117 -0.08 9.61 -14.16
CA LEU A 117 0.55 8.96 -15.29
C LEU A 117 1.95 9.51 -15.54
N ARG A 118 2.81 8.68 -16.13
CA ARG A 118 4.13 9.05 -16.62
C ARG A 118 4.16 8.85 -18.12
N ILE A 119 4.58 9.85 -18.88
CA ILE A 119 4.75 9.77 -20.33
C ILE A 119 6.22 10.01 -20.68
N GLN A 120 6.75 9.14 -21.53
CA GLN A 120 8.08 9.23 -22.10
C GLN A 120 7.98 9.47 -23.60
N GLY A 121 8.90 10.27 -24.16
CA GLY A 121 8.83 10.69 -25.55
C GLY A 121 10.07 11.45 -26.01
N SER A 122 9.93 12.26 -27.06
CA SER A 122 11.06 12.98 -27.67
C SER A 122 11.56 14.19 -26.86
N SER A 123 10.66 14.91 -26.18
CA SER A 123 10.97 16.18 -25.52
C SER A 123 10.00 16.42 -24.36
N ALA A 124 10.51 16.56 -23.14
CA ALA A 124 9.69 16.82 -21.97
C ALA A 124 8.98 18.18 -22.02
N GLU A 125 9.56 19.16 -22.71
CA GLU A 125 8.92 20.47 -22.92
C GLU A 125 7.66 20.31 -23.78
N ASP A 126 7.74 19.60 -24.90
CA ASP A 126 6.60 19.37 -25.78
C ASP A 126 5.57 18.43 -25.15
N LEU A 127 6.03 17.42 -24.40
CA LEU A 127 5.16 16.52 -23.65
C LEU A 127 4.39 17.27 -22.57
N SER A 128 4.97 18.26 -21.90
CA SER A 128 4.29 18.99 -20.81
C SER A 128 3.02 19.73 -21.22
N GLU A 129 2.81 19.90 -22.53
CA GLU A 129 1.65 20.52 -23.17
C GLU A 129 0.53 19.54 -23.56
N LEU A 130 0.69 18.24 -23.25
CA LEU A 130 -0.35 17.23 -23.49
C LEU A 130 -1.61 17.52 -22.67
N GLN A 131 -2.78 17.28 -23.28
CA GLN A 131 -4.09 17.43 -22.64
C GLN A 131 -4.85 16.10 -22.64
N PHE A 132 -5.71 15.91 -21.64
CA PHE A 132 -6.37 14.64 -21.39
C PHE A 132 -7.87 14.81 -21.29
N SER A 133 -8.62 13.89 -21.91
CA SER A 133 -10.07 13.84 -21.81
C SER A 133 -10.59 12.41 -21.87
N PRO A 134 -11.76 12.11 -21.28
CA PRO A 134 -12.56 10.97 -21.70
C PRO A 134 -12.84 11.06 -23.20
N LEU A 135 -13.07 9.91 -23.85
CA LEU A 135 -13.54 9.93 -25.25
C LEU A 135 -14.89 10.68 -25.39
N LYS A 136 -15.77 10.47 -24.42
CA LYS A 136 -17.07 11.16 -24.31
C LYS A 136 -17.11 11.95 -23.01
N GLY A 137 -16.56 13.15 -23.01
CA GLY A 137 -16.57 14.02 -21.84
C GLY A 137 -15.69 15.25 -22.02
N PRO A 138 -15.77 16.21 -21.08
CA PRO A 138 -14.88 17.36 -21.07
C PRO A 138 -13.44 16.94 -20.73
N ALA A 139 -12.47 17.71 -21.23
CA ALA A 139 -11.10 17.58 -20.78
C ALA A 139 -10.97 17.85 -19.28
N PHE A 140 -10.06 17.16 -18.62
CA PHE A 140 -9.71 17.39 -17.22
C PHE A 140 -8.29 17.95 -17.10
N SER A 141 -8.04 18.68 -16.02
CA SER A 141 -6.75 19.30 -15.77
C SER A 141 -5.82 18.37 -15.01
N CYS A 142 -4.59 18.23 -15.50
CA CYS A 142 -3.51 17.56 -14.79
C CYS A 142 -2.38 18.54 -14.53
N ARG A 143 -1.76 18.45 -13.35
CA ARG A 143 -0.50 19.15 -13.06
C ARG A 143 0.64 18.33 -13.64
N SER A 144 1.50 18.93 -14.46
CA SER A 144 2.69 18.27 -14.98
C SER A 144 3.93 18.55 -14.13
N ALA A 145 4.89 17.62 -14.14
CA ALA A 145 6.22 17.78 -13.59
C ALA A 145 7.24 17.09 -14.52
N ILE A 146 8.23 17.85 -14.97
CA ILE A 146 9.33 17.33 -15.79
C ILE A 146 10.26 16.50 -14.89
N VAL A 147 10.47 15.24 -15.26
CA VAL A 147 11.36 14.32 -14.53
C VAL A 147 12.77 14.39 -15.10
N ASP A 148 12.88 14.37 -16.43
CA ASP A 148 14.12 14.51 -17.20
C ASP A 148 13.78 15.08 -18.59
N SER A 149 14.76 15.19 -19.50
CA SER A 149 14.56 15.77 -20.84
C SER A 149 13.55 15.03 -21.74
N THR A 150 13.16 13.82 -21.38
CA THR A 150 12.29 12.93 -22.18
C THR A 150 11.06 12.41 -21.42
N THR A 151 10.95 12.71 -20.12
CA THR A 151 9.94 12.13 -19.23
C THR A 151 9.17 13.21 -18.48
N VAL A 152 7.84 13.10 -18.49
CA VAL A 152 6.93 13.98 -17.74
C VAL A 152 5.93 13.16 -16.94
N ASP A 153 5.76 13.53 -15.68
CA ASP A 153 4.70 13.03 -14.81
C ASP A 153 3.49 13.98 -14.86
N PHE A 154 2.28 13.44 -14.95
CA PHE A 154 1.03 14.19 -14.86
C PHE A 154 0.17 13.67 -13.71
N PHE A 155 -0.20 14.58 -12.82
CA PHE A 155 -1.05 14.32 -11.66
C PHE A 155 -2.44 14.90 -11.95
N CYS A 156 -3.41 14.01 -12.15
CA CYS A 156 -4.77 14.34 -12.56
C CYS A 156 -5.71 14.15 -11.36
N HIS A 157 -6.30 15.24 -10.85
CA HIS A 157 -7.27 15.13 -9.75
C HIS A 157 -8.69 15.09 -10.34
N ASN A 158 -9.55 14.19 -9.86
CA ASN A 158 -10.96 14.08 -10.27
C ASN A 158 -11.21 13.73 -11.76
N ALA A 159 -10.32 12.99 -12.43
CA ALA A 159 -10.66 12.42 -13.73
C ALA A 159 -11.77 11.37 -13.55
N GLU A 160 -12.98 11.68 -14.03
CA GLU A 160 -14.09 10.72 -14.02
C GLU A 160 -13.68 9.44 -14.76
N SER A 161 -14.15 8.30 -14.24
CA SER A 161 -13.83 6.97 -14.75
C SER A 161 -14.32 6.79 -16.18
N SER A 162 -13.45 7.05 -17.15
CA SER A 162 -13.69 6.74 -18.55
C SER A 162 -12.91 5.51 -18.95
N ILE A 163 -13.59 4.55 -19.58
CA ILE A 163 -12.98 3.36 -20.18
C ILE A 163 -11.94 3.75 -21.25
N LEU A 164 -12.07 4.92 -21.90
CA LEU A 164 -11.18 5.36 -22.97
C LEU A 164 -10.62 6.75 -22.66
N LEU A 165 -9.29 6.84 -22.61
CA LEU A 165 -8.54 8.07 -22.40
C LEU A 165 -8.02 8.59 -23.74
N ALA A 166 -8.38 9.82 -24.09
CA ALA A 166 -7.82 10.55 -25.23
C ALA A 166 -6.67 11.45 -24.77
N ILE A 167 -5.53 11.34 -25.45
CA ILE A 167 -4.35 12.18 -25.26
C ILE A 167 -4.26 13.12 -26.46
N TRP A 168 -4.39 14.42 -26.20
CA TRP A 168 -4.26 15.48 -27.19
C TRP A 168 -2.84 16.02 -27.20
N ASN A 169 -2.23 16.05 -28.39
CA ASN A 169 -0.82 16.35 -28.55
C ASN A 169 -0.60 17.56 -29.48
N PRO A 170 -0.84 18.79 -28.98
CA PRO A 170 -0.78 20.01 -29.79
C PRO A 170 0.63 20.31 -30.32
N LYS A 171 1.66 19.87 -29.62
CA LYS A 171 3.07 20.04 -30.01
C LYS A 171 3.60 18.94 -30.91
N LYS A 172 2.79 17.92 -31.22
CA LYS A 172 3.17 16.76 -32.04
C LYS A 172 4.43 16.06 -31.51
N ALA A 173 4.57 15.97 -30.19
CA ALA A 173 5.65 15.23 -29.54
C ALA A 173 5.60 13.75 -29.96
N VAL A 174 6.76 13.10 -30.08
CA VAL A 174 6.83 11.64 -30.23
C VAL A 174 6.49 11.02 -28.88
N LEU A 175 5.61 10.02 -28.86
CA LEU A 175 5.20 9.32 -27.63
C LEU A 175 5.78 7.91 -27.66
N CYS A 176 6.52 7.51 -26.63
CA CYS A 176 7.22 6.22 -26.57
C CYS A 176 6.58 5.28 -25.55
N SER A 177 6.51 5.68 -24.28
CA SER A 177 5.91 4.85 -23.23
C SER A 177 4.97 5.66 -22.35
N VAL A 178 3.84 5.07 -21.98
CA VAL A 178 2.85 5.61 -21.06
C VAL A 178 2.68 4.61 -19.91
N TYR A 179 2.89 5.09 -18.69
CA TYR A 179 2.64 4.33 -17.48
C TYR A 179 1.49 5.00 -16.75
N ILE A 180 0.40 4.28 -16.55
CA ILE A 180 -0.74 4.78 -15.78
C ILE A 180 -0.73 4.07 -14.43
N SER A 181 -0.74 4.86 -13.36
CA SER A 181 -0.80 4.34 -12.00
C SER A 181 -2.06 3.52 -11.82
N ARG A 182 -1.92 2.25 -11.41
CA ARG A 182 -3.03 1.49 -10.81
C ARG A 182 -3.45 2.10 -9.48
N ASP A 183 -2.48 2.74 -8.86
CA ASP A 183 -2.57 3.30 -7.54
C ASP A 183 -3.24 4.67 -7.57
N SER A 184 -4.48 4.68 -7.07
CA SER A 184 -5.28 5.87 -6.75
C SER A 184 -4.71 6.60 -5.52
N TYR A 185 -3.42 6.94 -5.53
CA TYR A 185 -2.76 7.62 -4.41
C TYR A 185 -3.09 9.12 -4.36
N ASP A 186 -4.35 9.37 -4.04
CA ASP A 186 -4.80 10.60 -3.40
C ASP A 186 -5.32 10.27 -2.01
N ARG A 187 -5.74 9.01 -1.79
CA ARG A 187 -6.39 8.54 -0.56
C ARG A 187 -6.17 7.04 -0.39
N LEU A 188 -5.20 6.69 0.45
CA LEU A 188 -5.15 5.46 1.24
C LEU A 188 -6.56 5.11 1.75
N LEU A 189 -6.83 3.82 2.01
CA LEU A 189 -8.10 3.31 2.53
C LEU A 189 -8.70 4.32 3.52
N ASN A 190 -9.77 5.03 3.13
CA ASN A 190 -10.37 6.03 4.00
C ASN A 190 -11.89 6.05 3.90
N GLY A 191 -12.51 6.55 4.96
CA GLY A 191 -13.95 6.55 5.09
C GLY A 191 -14.52 5.13 5.05
N PHE A 192 -13.92 4.21 5.81
CA PHE A 192 -14.41 2.86 6.02
C PHE A 192 -14.76 2.62 7.50
N THR A 193 -15.61 1.63 7.72
CA THR A 193 -15.94 1.07 9.01
C THR A 193 -15.53 -0.39 8.99
N LEU A 194 -14.82 -0.82 10.04
CA LEU A 194 -14.54 -2.22 10.30
C LEU A 194 -15.46 -2.70 11.41
N VAL A 195 -16.20 -3.78 11.14
CA VAL A 195 -17.07 -4.44 12.12
C VAL A 195 -16.66 -5.91 12.23
N ALA A 196 -16.45 -6.40 13.44
CA ALA A 196 -16.25 -7.83 13.70
C ALA A 196 -17.52 -8.43 14.32
N TYR A 197 -17.89 -9.64 13.90
CA TYR A 197 -19.09 -10.34 14.36
C TYR A 197 -18.73 -11.65 15.06
N ASP A 198 -19.51 -12.00 16.09
CA ASP A 198 -19.42 -13.30 16.76
C ASP A 198 -20.12 -14.42 15.98
N GLU A 199 -20.15 -15.63 16.54
CA GLU A 199 -20.76 -16.81 15.90
C GLU A 199 -22.25 -16.65 15.60
N ASP A 200 -22.94 -15.84 16.40
CA ASP A 200 -24.37 -15.51 16.29
C ASP A 200 -24.63 -14.34 15.33
N GLY A 201 -23.57 -13.75 14.75
CA GLY A 201 -23.68 -12.59 13.87
C GLY A 201 -23.89 -11.26 14.62
N LYS A 202 -23.60 -11.20 15.92
CA LYS A 202 -23.69 -9.96 16.70
C LYS A 202 -22.36 -9.19 16.61
N PRO A 203 -22.38 -7.85 16.43
CA PRO A 203 -21.17 -7.06 16.38
C PRO A 203 -20.48 -7.03 17.75
N VAL A 204 -19.19 -7.36 17.77
CA VAL A 204 -18.33 -7.40 18.97
C VAL A 204 -17.18 -6.39 18.92
N TYR A 205 -16.84 -5.88 17.75
CA TYR A 205 -15.90 -4.78 17.57
C TYR A 205 -16.38 -3.86 16.45
N HIS A 206 -16.15 -2.56 16.60
CA HIS A 206 -16.54 -1.54 15.62
C HIS A 206 -15.54 -0.38 15.66
N GLN A 207 -14.87 -0.13 14.53
CA GLN A 207 -13.99 1.02 14.33
C GLN A 207 -14.40 1.76 13.07
N THR A 208 -14.44 3.09 13.16
CA THR A 208 -14.65 3.97 12.01
C THR A 208 -13.40 4.77 11.76
N ASP A 209 -12.97 4.80 10.50
CA ASP A 209 -11.85 5.62 10.05
C ASP A 209 -12.17 7.11 10.24
N THR A 210 -11.39 7.79 11.08
CA THR A 210 -11.52 9.23 11.32
C THR A 210 -10.46 10.03 10.58
N GLU A 211 -9.27 9.47 10.38
CA GLU A 211 -8.14 10.11 9.70
C GLU A 211 -7.40 9.09 8.82
N PRO A 212 -7.02 9.45 7.58
CA PRO A 212 -6.35 8.54 6.67
C PRO A 212 -4.96 8.15 7.16
N GLU A 213 -4.72 6.84 7.34
CA GLU A 213 -3.43 6.27 7.71
C GLU A 213 -2.83 5.42 6.59
N TYR A 214 -1.50 5.23 6.65
CA TYR A 214 -0.75 4.43 5.66
C TYR A 214 -0.86 2.93 5.95
N ILE A 215 -0.81 2.57 7.23
CA ILE A 215 -0.97 1.22 7.73
C ILE A 215 -1.99 1.32 8.85
N TYR A 216 -3.12 0.65 8.69
CA TYR A 216 -4.13 0.55 9.74
C TYR A 216 -3.77 -0.63 10.66
N THR A 217 -3.23 -0.32 11.83
CA THR A 217 -3.06 -1.32 12.89
C THR A 217 -4.18 -1.12 13.91
N LEU A 218 -5.17 -2.01 13.86
CA LEU A 218 -6.32 -1.97 14.75
C LEU A 218 -6.14 -3.02 15.85
N GLU A 219 -5.73 -2.55 17.02
CA GLU A 219 -5.63 -3.39 18.21
C GLU A 219 -6.96 -3.36 18.95
N VAL A 220 -7.49 -4.55 19.29
CA VAL A 220 -8.69 -4.69 20.13
C VAL A 220 -8.22 -4.77 21.58
N PRO A 221 -8.39 -3.71 22.41
CA PRO A 221 -7.89 -3.72 23.77
C PRO A 221 -8.62 -4.77 24.62
N PHE A 222 -7.84 -5.61 25.30
CA PHE A 222 -8.30 -6.73 26.14
C PHE A 222 -9.19 -6.28 27.32
N GLU A 223 -9.13 -5.01 27.71
CA GLU A 223 -9.73 -4.51 28.97
C GLU A 223 -11.25 -4.30 28.94
N ARG A 224 -11.96 -4.46 27.80
CA ARG A 224 -13.40 -4.17 27.73
C ARG A 224 -14.34 -5.25 27.24
N PHE A 225 -13.85 -6.41 26.83
CA PHE A 225 -14.73 -7.49 26.41
C PHE A 225 -14.12 -8.82 26.80
N ILE A 226 -14.90 -9.66 27.50
CA ILE A 226 -14.72 -11.11 27.40
C ILE A 226 -14.76 -11.38 25.90
N ALA A 227 -13.59 -11.60 25.28
CA ALA A 227 -13.45 -11.65 23.84
C ALA A 227 -14.24 -12.84 23.32
N LYS A 228 -15.49 -12.58 22.93
CA LYS A 228 -16.27 -13.56 22.19
C LYS A 228 -15.48 -13.92 20.93
N PRO A 229 -15.42 -15.20 20.54
CA PRO A 229 -14.78 -15.61 19.30
C PRO A 229 -15.31 -14.77 18.14
N VAL A 230 -14.39 -14.20 17.36
CA VAL A 230 -14.73 -13.49 16.13
C VAL A 230 -14.83 -14.51 15.01
N LYS A 231 -15.99 -14.56 14.34
CA LYS A 231 -16.24 -15.48 13.21
C LYS A 231 -16.01 -14.81 11.87
N SER A 232 -16.36 -13.53 11.76
CA SER A 232 -16.20 -12.77 10.52
C SER A 232 -15.86 -11.32 10.81
N VAL A 233 -15.18 -10.70 9.85
CA VAL A 233 -14.89 -9.28 9.83
C VAL A 233 -15.43 -8.72 8.53
N GLU A 234 -16.12 -7.59 8.62
CA GLU A 234 -16.67 -6.86 7.50
C GLU A 234 -16.02 -5.47 7.46
N ILE A 235 -15.56 -5.08 6.26
CA ILE A 235 -15.00 -3.76 5.99
C ILE A 235 -15.94 -3.06 5.02
N VAL A 236 -16.67 -2.07 5.52
CA VAL A 236 -17.71 -1.35 4.77
C VAL A 236 -17.26 0.07 4.52
N LYS A 237 -17.36 0.53 3.27
CA LYS A 237 -17.07 1.92 2.91
C LYS A 237 -18.28 2.80 3.21
N TYR A 238 -18.10 3.95 3.87
CA TYR A 238 -19.20 4.84 4.28
C TYR A 238 -19.06 6.29 3.78
N LYS A 239 -17.97 6.67 3.07
CA LYS A 239 -17.81 7.99 2.43
C LYS A 239 -17.30 7.95 0.98
N HIS A 240 -17.85 8.87 0.16
CA HIS A 240 -17.39 9.46 -1.12
C HIS A 240 -16.74 8.62 -2.25
N ALA A 241 -16.54 7.31 -2.15
CA ALA A 241 -16.03 6.52 -3.28
C ALA A 241 -16.87 5.28 -3.58
N LYS A 242 -17.09 5.04 -4.88
CA LYS A 242 -17.95 3.98 -5.44
C LYS A 242 -17.31 2.58 -5.37
N VAL A 243 -16.02 2.49 -5.07
CA VAL A 243 -15.24 1.24 -5.01
C VAL A 243 -14.35 1.24 -3.76
N LEU A 244 -14.31 0.12 -3.05
CA LEU A 244 -13.35 -0.18 -1.98
C LEU A 244 -12.28 -1.12 -2.57
N SER A 245 -11.02 -0.67 -2.60
CA SER A 245 -9.89 -1.51 -3.03
C SER A 245 -8.99 -1.75 -1.82
N LEU A 246 -8.74 -3.03 -1.52
CA LEU A 246 -7.88 -3.48 -0.43
C LEU A 246 -6.71 -4.21 -1.08
N CYS A 247 -5.48 -3.74 -0.84
CA CYS A 247 -4.28 -4.34 -1.45
C CYS A 247 -3.85 -5.61 -0.72
N GLU A 248 -3.84 -5.57 0.62
CA GLU A 248 -3.53 -6.70 1.48
C GLU A 248 -4.30 -6.55 2.79
N VAL A 249 -4.91 -7.64 3.28
CA VAL A 249 -5.61 -7.67 4.57
C VAL A 249 -5.09 -8.86 5.34
N MET A 250 -4.41 -8.60 6.46
CA MET A 250 -3.96 -9.63 7.38
C MET A 250 -4.82 -9.60 8.63
N LEU A 251 -5.45 -10.73 8.95
CA LEU A 251 -6.20 -10.92 10.20
C LEU A 251 -5.41 -11.87 11.09
N PHE A 252 -5.09 -11.41 12.29
CA PHE A 252 -4.45 -12.21 13.32
C PHE A 252 -5.43 -12.37 14.48
N GLY A 253 -5.70 -13.61 14.86
CA GLY A 253 -6.51 -13.94 16.03
C GLY A 253 -5.79 -15.00 16.86
N ASP A 254 -6.02 -14.97 18.16
CA ASP A 254 -5.57 -16.01 19.06
C ASP A 254 -6.61 -17.15 19.06
N SER A 255 -6.14 -18.37 18.85
CA SER A 255 -6.97 -19.58 19.01
C SER A 255 -7.24 -19.82 20.49
N ALA A 256 -8.48 -20.13 20.86
CA ALA A 256 -8.84 -20.51 22.23
C ALA A 256 -8.21 -21.87 22.57
N CYS A 257 -6.96 -21.85 23.03
CA CYS A 257 -6.24 -23.07 23.31
C CYS A 257 -6.70 -23.76 24.59
N PRO A 258 -6.74 -25.10 24.62
CA PRO A 258 -6.91 -25.85 25.86
C PRO A 258 -5.84 -25.47 26.89
N ALA A 259 -6.15 -25.62 28.17
CA ALA A 259 -5.19 -25.41 29.25
C ALA A 259 -3.89 -26.22 28.99
N GLY A 260 -2.75 -25.58 29.23
CA GLY A 260 -1.43 -26.17 28.95
C GLY A 260 -0.99 -26.12 27.48
N LYS A 261 -1.74 -25.48 26.56
CA LYS A 261 -1.36 -25.33 25.15
C LYS A 261 -1.38 -23.87 24.67
N PHE A 262 -0.52 -23.56 23.70
CA PHE A 262 -0.43 -22.26 23.03
C PHE A 262 0.08 -22.42 21.59
N GLY A 263 0.18 -21.31 20.86
CA GLY A 263 0.50 -21.29 19.43
C GLY A 263 -0.76 -21.07 18.58
N ARG A 264 -0.55 -20.72 17.31
CA ARG A 264 -1.66 -20.37 16.40
C ARG A 264 -2.65 -21.51 16.22
N GLU A 265 -2.18 -22.75 16.34
CA GLU A 265 -2.97 -23.98 16.21
C GLU A 265 -2.94 -24.80 17.51
N CYS A 266 -2.61 -24.18 18.65
CA CYS A 266 -2.46 -24.83 19.96
C CYS A 266 -1.48 -26.01 19.93
N GLU A 267 -0.47 -25.90 19.08
CA GLU A 267 0.47 -26.97 18.75
C GLU A 267 1.61 -27.10 19.77
N ARG A 268 1.80 -26.09 20.63
CA ARG A 268 2.88 -26.04 21.62
C ARG A 268 2.34 -26.20 23.02
N ASP A 269 3.14 -26.82 23.90
CA ASP A 269 2.76 -27.04 25.30
C ASP A 269 3.44 -26.02 26.22
N CYS A 270 2.72 -25.56 27.24
CA CYS A 270 3.21 -24.67 28.29
C CYS A 270 3.07 -25.35 29.67
N ASN A 271 4.07 -25.17 30.54
CA ASN A 271 4.10 -25.82 31.86
C ASN A 271 3.79 -24.82 32.98
N CYS A 272 2.52 -24.42 33.08
CA CYS A 272 2.05 -23.48 34.10
C CYS A 272 1.96 -24.12 35.49
N ALA A 273 2.16 -23.30 36.53
CA ALA A 273 2.09 -23.75 37.92
C ALA A 273 0.69 -24.27 38.28
N ASP A 274 -0.35 -23.60 37.81
CA ASP A 274 -1.70 -24.16 37.75
C ASP A 274 -1.90 -24.89 36.42
N ARG A 275 -2.34 -26.15 36.49
CA ARG A 275 -2.61 -26.98 35.29
C ARG A 275 -3.90 -26.60 34.57
N GLN A 276 -4.75 -25.79 35.20
CA GLN A 276 -5.97 -25.27 34.59
C GLN A 276 -5.74 -23.94 33.88
N ASP A 277 -4.55 -23.34 34.00
CA ASP A 277 -4.23 -22.10 33.30
C ASP A 277 -4.20 -22.31 31.79
N ALA A 278 -4.93 -21.44 31.08
CA ALA A 278 -4.66 -21.15 29.69
C ALA A 278 -3.48 -20.16 29.63
N CYS A 279 -2.36 -20.60 29.08
CA CYS A 279 -1.24 -19.71 28.82
C CYS A 279 -1.55 -18.75 27.67
N PHE A 280 -0.85 -17.61 27.61
CA PHE A 280 -1.03 -16.63 26.55
C PHE A 280 -0.70 -17.27 25.19
N VAL A 281 -1.66 -17.25 24.27
CA VAL A 281 -1.58 -18.00 22.99
C VAL A 281 -0.38 -17.58 22.13
N SER A 282 0.00 -16.30 22.20
CA SER A 282 1.09 -15.71 21.42
C SER A 282 2.49 -15.97 21.99
N THR A 283 2.64 -16.07 23.31
CA THR A 283 3.95 -16.15 23.99
C THR A 283 4.17 -17.47 24.76
N GLY A 284 3.11 -18.19 25.10
CA GLY A 284 3.11 -19.35 25.98
C GLY A 284 3.24 -19.00 27.46
N SER A 285 3.21 -17.71 27.82
CA SER A 285 3.40 -17.26 29.20
C SER A 285 2.27 -17.68 30.12
N CYS A 286 2.62 -18.04 31.36
CA CYS A 286 1.69 -18.55 32.35
C CYS A 286 1.30 -17.45 33.36
N PRO A 287 0.00 -17.17 33.55
CA PRO A 287 -0.47 -16.23 34.58
C PRO A 287 -0.07 -16.65 36.01
N SER A 288 -0.12 -17.95 36.32
CA SER A 288 0.35 -18.51 37.60
C SER A 288 1.88 -18.64 37.72
N GLY A 289 2.64 -18.24 36.70
CA GLY A 289 4.07 -18.54 36.61
C GLY A 289 4.33 -20.01 36.24
N CYS A 290 5.59 -20.42 36.29
CA CYS A 290 6.00 -21.75 35.85
C CYS A 290 5.85 -22.83 36.93
N ALA A 291 5.49 -24.04 36.51
CA ALA A 291 5.52 -25.21 37.37
C ALA A 291 6.93 -25.48 37.92
N PRO A 292 7.05 -26.11 39.10
CA PRO A 292 8.35 -26.48 39.65
C PRO A 292 9.20 -27.26 38.65
N GLY A 293 10.44 -26.81 38.44
CA GLY A 293 11.37 -27.41 37.47
C GLY A 293 11.25 -26.85 36.05
N TYR A 294 10.40 -25.86 35.81
CA TYR A 294 10.27 -25.17 34.53
C TYR A 294 10.54 -23.67 34.65
N THR A 295 11.15 -23.09 33.61
CA THR A 295 11.52 -21.67 33.54
C THR A 295 11.43 -21.13 32.11
N GLY A 296 11.60 -19.82 31.95
CA GLY A 296 11.50 -19.11 30.67
C GLY A 296 10.12 -18.51 30.43
N GLU A 297 9.99 -17.70 29.39
CA GLU A 297 8.81 -16.87 29.11
C GLU A 297 7.51 -17.68 28.97
N GLY A 298 7.56 -18.94 28.50
CA GLY A 298 6.41 -19.85 28.51
C GLY A 298 6.69 -21.22 29.13
N CYS A 299 7.60 -21.26 30.10
CA CYS A 299 7.80 -22.42 30.97
C CYS A 299 8.16 -23.72 30.23
N TRP A 300 8.92 -23.65 29.14
CA TRP A 300 9.38 -24.83 28.38
C TRP A 300 10.81 -25.25 28.72
N THR A 301 11.56 -24.44 29.49
CA THR A 301 12.95 -24.76 29.82
C THR A 301 12.99 -25.54 31.12
N THR A 302 13.40 -26.81 31.06
CA THR A 302 13.58 -27.63 32.25
C THR A 302 14.81 -27.16 33.04
N GLN A 303 14.62 -26.83 34.31
CA GLN A 303 15.72 -26.69 35.25
C GLN A 303 16.23 -28.10 35.55
N SER A 304 17.37 -28.45 34.96
CA SER A 304 18.17 -29.58 35.43
C SER A 304 18.71 -29.17 36.80
N TYR A 305 18.24 -29.83 37.86
CA TYR A 305 18.88 -29.73 39.17
C TYR A 305 20.35 -30.17 39.01
N MET A 306 21.28 -29.26 39.27
CA MET A 306 22.60 -29.64 39.80
C MET A 306 22.44 -30.03 41.26
#